data_AF-A0A6L6Q686-F1
#
_entry.id   AF-A0A6L6Q686-F1
#
_cell.length_a   1.000
_cell.length_b   1.000
_cell.length_c   1.000
_cell.angle_alpha   90.00
_cell.angle_beta   90.00
_cell.angle_gamma   90.00
#
_symmetry.space_group_name_H-M   'P 1'
#
loop_
_entity.id
_entity.type
_entity.pdbx_description
1 polymer ?
#
loop_
_entity_poly.entity_id
_entity_poly.type
_entity_poly.pdbx_seq_one_letter_code
_entity_poly.pdbx_strand_id
1 'polypeptide(L)' 'MLTNEMKRQAFLKLRTENYRASLRLEGLTPRPVAATKPVPTAGARKTKHA' A
#
# COMPACT_ATOMS: atom_id res chain seq x y z
N MET A 1 1.60 -16.76 22.99
CA MET A 1 0.55 -16.23 22.09
C MET A 1 0.94 -14.82 21.65
N LEU A 2 0.66 -14.44 20.41
CA LEU A 2 0.84 -13.05 19.95
C LEU A 2 -0.25 -12.15 20.52
N THR A 3 0.12 -10.94 20.91
CA THR A 3 -0.84 -9.89 21.30
C THR A 3 -1.61 -9.40 20.08
N ASN A 4 -2.76 -8.75 20.31
CA ASN A 4 -3.57 -8.17 19.22
C ASN A 4 -2.78 -7.13 18.42
N GLU A 5 -1.93 -6.34 19.07
CA GLU A 5 -1.07 -5.36 18.39
C GLU A 5 -0.03 -6.05 17.51
N MET A 6 0.62 -7.12 18.00
CA MET A 6 1.58 -7.87 17.18
C MET A 6 0.91 -8.52 15.95
N LYS A 7 -0.31 -9.04 16.11
CA LYS A 7 -1.10 -9.58 14.99
C LYS A 7 -1.44 -8.49 13.97
N ARG A 8 -1.84 -7.30 14.43
CA ARG A 8 -2.14 -6.15 13.57
C ARG A 8 -0.91 -5.71 12.77
N GLN A 9 0.25 -5.62 13.41
CA GLN A 9 1.51 -5.27 12.75
C GLN A 9 1.92 -6.29 11.69
N ALA A 10 1.77 -7.60 11.98
CA ALA A 10 2.03 -8.65 11.00
C ALA A 10 1.09 -8.56 9.79
N PHE A 11 -0.21 -8.34 10.03
CA PHE A 11 -1.20 -8.16 8.96
C PHE A 11 -0.85 -6.96 8.07
N LEU A 12 -0.54 -5.81 8.65
CA LEU A 12 -0.24 -4.60 7.89
C LEU A 12 1.00 -4.75 6.99
N LYS A 13 2.00 -5.51 7.46
CA LYS A 13 3.22 -5.80 6.69
C LYS A 13 2.95 -6.73 5.50
N LEU A 14 2.12 -7.76 5.69
CA LEU A 14 1.95 -8.84 4.71
C LEU A 14 0.75 -8.67 3.77
N ARG A 15 -0.25 -7.86 4.13
CA ARG A 15 -1.53 -7.77 3.39
C ARG A 15 -1.37 -7.49 1.89
N THR A 16 -0.42 -6.64 1.50
CA THR A 16 -0.24 -6.25 0.10
C THR A 16 0.41 -7.38 -0.71
N GLU A 17 1.39 -8.06 -0.13
CA GLU A 17 2.05 -9.21 -0.78
C GLU A 17 1.10 -10.39 -0.89
N ASN A 18 0.33 -10.68 0.16
CA ASN A 18 -0.68 -11.73 0.16
C ASN A 18 -1.74 -11.45 -0.91
N TYR A 19 -2.26 -10.22 -1.00
CA TYR A 19 -3.21 -9.87 -2.06
C TYR A 19 -2.64 -10.11 -3.47
N ARG A 20 -1.39 -9.70 -3.71
CA ARG A 20 -0.73 -9.95 -5.01
C ARG A 20 -0.51 -11.44 -5.27
N ALA A 21 -0.17 -12.22 -4.23
CA ALA A 21 -0.02 -13.65 -4.35
C ALA A 21 -1.36 -14.32 -4.68
N SER A 22 -2.45 -13.94 -4.00
CA SER A 22 -3.80 -14.41 -4.30
C SER A 22 -4.19 -14.15 -5.75
N LEU A 23 -3.97 -12.93 -6.26
CA LEU A 23 -4.24 -12.62 -7.67
C LEU A 23 -3.47 -13.52 -8.63
N ARG A 24 -2.18 -13.79 -8.36
CA ARG A 24 -1.37 -14.68 -9.22
C ARG A 24 -1.88 -16.12 -9.20
N LEU A 25 -2.35 -16.62 -8.06
CA LEU A 25 -2.96 -17.95 -7.96
C LEU A 25 -4.24 -18.06 -8.76
N GLU A 26 -5.00 -16.97 -8.87
CA GLU A 26 -6.19 -16.86 -9.72
C GLU A 26 -5.87 -16.56 -11.20
N GLY A 27 -4.59 -16.49 -11.58
CA GLY A 27 -4.15 -16.17 -12.94
C GLY A 27 -4.31 -14.69 -13.33
N LEU A 28 -4.63 -13.82 -12.37
CA LEU A 28 -4.79 -12.39 -12.56
C LEU A 28 -3.44 -11.67 -12.39
N THR A 29 -3.17 -10.71 -13.28
CA THR A 29 -1.96 -9.88 -13.18
C THR A 29 -2.18 -8.77 -12.15
N PRO A 30 -1.40 -8.73 -11.04
CA PRO A 30 -1.57 -7.68 -10.05
C PRO A 30 -1.22 -6.32 -10.64
N ARG A 31 -2.09 -5.33 -10.46
CA ARG A 31 -1.78 -3.95 -10.85
C ARG A 31 -0.50 -3.52 -10.15
N PRO A 32 0.46 -2.89 -10.86
CA PRO A 32 1.61 -2.28 -10.20
C PRO A 32 1.09 -1.22 -9.24
N VAL A 33 1.15 -1.51 -7.94
CA VAL A 33 0.95 -0.49 -6.92
C VAL A 33 2.13 0.45 -7.10
N ALA A 34 1.87 1.64 -7.65
CA ALA A 34 2.86 2.69 -7.66
C ALA A 34 3.37 2.79 -6.22
N ALA A 35 4.67 2.55 -6.02
CA ALA A 35 5.29 2.87 -4.75
C ALA A 35 4.88 4.32 -4.49
N THR A 36 4.08 4.54 -3.44
CA THR A 36 3.79 5.89 -2.98
C THR A 36 5.17 6.50 -2.77
N LYS A 37 5.57 7.37 -3.71
CA LYS A 37 6.68 8.30 -3.47
C LYS A 37 6.42 8.88 -2.09
N PRO A 38 7.45 9.05 -1.24
CA PRO A 38 7.26 9.65 0.07
C PRO A 38 6.46 10.92 -0.15
N VAL A 39 5.26 10.97 0.41
CA VAL A 39 4.38 12.13 0.30
C VAL A 39 5.19 13.30 0.84
N PRO A 40 5.56 14.30 0.00
CA PRO A 40 6.08 15.53 0.56
C PRO A 40 4.93 16.15 1.32
N THR A 41 5.14 16.39 2.61
CA THR A 41 4.28 17.16 3.50
C THR A 41 3.74 18.36 2.71
N ALA A 42 2.41 18.48 2.64
CA ALA A 42 1.73 19.49 1.87
C ALA A 42 2.30 20.88 2.20
N GLY A 43 2.97 21.48 1.22
CA GLY A 43 3.62 22.76 1.36
C GLY A 43 4.02 23.31 0.00
N ALA A 44 3.02 23.73 -0.79
CA ALA A 44 3.10 24.89 -1.70
C ALA A 44 1.85 24.97 -2.58
N ARG A 45 1.01 25.98 -2.30
CA ARG A 45 0.07 26.56 -3.28
C ARG A 45 0.85 26.88 -4.56
N LYS A 46 0.33 26.48 -5.73
CA LYS A 46 0.49 27.26 -6.96
C LYS A 46 -0.84 27.31 -7.70
N THR A 47 -1.46 28.47 -7.59
CA THR A 47 -2.51 28.97 -8.49
C THR A 47 -1.96 28.97 -9.92
N LYS A 48 -2.73 28.42 -10.87
CA LYS A 48 -2.62 28.78 -12.29
C LYS A 48 -3.92 29.46 -12.68
N HIS A 49 -3.83 30.75 -12.98
CA HIS A 49 -4.89 31.51 -13.63
C HIS A 49 -4.99 31.06 -15.09
N ALA A 50 -6.23 31.06 -15.60
CA ALA A 50 -6.56 30.98 -17.02
C ALA A 50 -6.21 32.30 -17.72
#